data_AF-A0A1Z8LWV6-F1
#
_entry.id   AF-A0A1Z8LWV6-F1
#
_cell.length_a   1.000
_cell.length_b   1.000
_cell.length_c   1.000
_cell.angle_alpha   90.00
_cell.angle_beta   90.00
_cell.angle_gamma   90.00
#
_symmetry.space_group_name_H-M   'P 1'
#
loop_
_entity.id
_entity.type
_entity.pdbx_description
1 polymer ?
#
loop_
_entity_poly.entity_id
_entity_poly.type
_entity_poly.pdbx_seq_one_letter_code
_entity_poly.pdbx_strand_id
1 'polypeptide(L)'
;MAKFATGKYARAISDRSGLEFPYTEMVREWNGSFVHVSEFEPKQPQLEPKPMNGDAISLRNIRPDREAPAVLGMIPENGFETYASGSRVINVSFPGHGLTNGTTYRFRGQPTTAPGTGTPPDPVTGVNGNSVFAFSNPQDFDGITGSNIAKAAGYAITTGLYVDDARNTSDYSVANFFHFTVDTDTATKGGVSGGGIGCSVGPITLSA
;
A
#
# COMPACT_ATOMS: atom_id res chain seq x y z
N MET A 1 3.61 34.53 52.91
CA MET A 1 4.94 34.15 52.38
C MET A 1 5.99 34.94 53.15
N ALA A 2 6.98 34.28 53.75
CA ALA A 2 8.09 34.95 54.41
C ALA A 2 8.96 35.63 53.34
N LYS A 3 9.45 36.85 53.62
CA LYS A 3 10.39 37.56 52.74
C LYS A 3 11.82 37.11 53.10
N PHE A 4 12.61 36.75 52.10
CA PHE A 4 14.03 36.48 52.30
C PHE A 4 14.80 37.78 52.57
N ALA A 5 15.96 37.67 53.23
CA ALA A 5 16.85 38.80 53.42
C ALA A 5 17.34 39.33 52.06
N THR A 6 17.46 40.65 51.92
CA THR A 6 17.83 41.32 50.66
C THR A 6 19.33 41.32 50.37
N GLY A 7 20.17 40.88 51.32
CA GLY A 7 21.61 40.74 51.10
C GLY A 7 22.40 42.06 51.02
N LYS A 8 21.87 43.19 51.49
CA LYS A 8 22.50 44.53 51.38
C LYS A 8 23.98 44.61 51.83
N TYR A 9 24.36 43.85 52.85
CA TYR A 9 25.75 43.76 53.34
C TYR A 9 26.32 42.34 53.22
N ALA A 10 25.62 41.45 52.51
CA ALA A 10 26.07 40.09 52.32
C ALA A 10 27.17 40.05 51.24
N ARG A 11 28.16 39.19 51.46
CA ARG A 11 29.24 38.93 50.52
C ARG A 11 29.16 37.46 50.09
N ALA A 12 29.58 37.19 48.86
CA ALA A 12 29.61 35.87 48.26
C ALA A 12 30.94 35.66 47.55
N ILE A 13 31.36 34.40 47.51
CA ILE A 13 32.58 34.00 46.82
C ILE A 13 32.18 33.60 45.40
N SER A 14 32.91 34.10 44.40
CA SER A 14 32.72 33.67 43.02
C SER A 14 33.23 32.25 42.81
N ASP A 15 32.41 31.40 42.21
CA ASP A 15 32.77 30.03 41.86
C ASP A 15 33.88 29.96 40.78
N ARG A 16 34.15 31.06 40.07
CA ARG A 16 35.17 31.12 39.01
C ARG A 16 36.52 31.64 39.50
N SER A 17 36.54 32.79 40.17
CA SER A 17 37.80 33.40 40.63
C SER A 17 38.14 33.12 42.09
N GLY A 18 37.18 32.62 42.89
CA GLY A 18 37.35 32.44 44.33
C GLY A 18 37.43 33.77 45.11
N LEU A 19 37.19 34.91 44.46
CA LEU A 19 37.22 36.23 45.10
C LEU A 19 35.87 36.56 45.75
N GLU A 20 35.92 37.43 46.76
CA GLU A 20 34.76 37.85 47.54
C GLU A 20 34.15 39.14 46.96
N PHE A 21 32.89 39.05 46.54
CA PHE A 21 32.11 40.14 45.94
C PHE A 21 30.82 40.42 46.73
N PRO A 22 30.21 41.62 46.58
CA PRO A 22 28.88 41.88 47.11
C PRO A 22 27.84 40.91 46.53
N TYR A 23 27.00 40.33 47.38
CA TYR A 23 25.97 39.35 46.97
C TYR A 23 25.02 39.91 45.90
N THR A 24 24.77 41.22 45.93
CA THR A 24 23.90 41.94 44.99
C THR A 24 24.47 42.02 43.57
N GLU A 25 25.76 41.78 43.38
CA GLU A 25 26.46 41.83 42.08
C GLU A 25 26.73 40.43 41.51
N MET A 26 26.33 39.39 42.24
CA MET A 26 26.47 38.01 41.81
C MET A 26 25.34 37.61 40.88
N VAL A 27 25.68 36.84 39.86
CA VAL A 27 24.77 36.31 38.85
C VAL A 27 24.98 34.81 38.71
N ARG A 28 23.92 34.11 38.30
CA ARG A 28 23.98 32.65 38.10
C ARG A 28 24.11 32.34 36.62
N GLU A 29 25.14 31.57 36.28
CA GLU A 29 25.42 31.13 34.92
C GLU A 29 24.53 29.97 34.48
N TRP A 30 24.55 29.69 33.18
CA TRP A 30 23.78 28.62 32.54
C TRP A 30 24.14 27.20 33.04
N ASN A 31 25.34 27.02 33.60
CA ASN A 31 25.82 25.78 34.22
C ASN A 31 25.51 25.69 35.73
N GLY A 32 24.86 26.72 36.30
CA GLY A 32 24.48 26.79 37.71
C GLY A 32 25.51 27.47 38.62
N SER A 33 26.70 27.83 38.12
CA SER A 33 27.75 28.54 38.85
C SER A 33 27.32 29.94 39.27
N PHE A 34 27.70 30.36 40.47
CA PHE A 34 27.43 31.68 41.01
C PHE A 34 28.69 32.54 40.93
N VAL A 35 28.69 33.51 40.03
CA VAL A 35 29.87 34.31 39.67
C VAL A 35 29.57 35.80 39.76
N HIS A 36 30.60 36.63 39.84
CA HIS A 36 30.42 38.07 39.76
C HIS A 36 30.04 38.51 38.34
N VAL A 37 29.25 39.57 38.18
CA VAL A 37 28.79 40.08 36.87
C VAL A 37 29.94 40.37 35.89
N SER A 38 31.13 40.77 36.38
CA SER A 38 32.29 41.01 35.51
C SER A 38 32.92 39.73 34.95
N GLU A 39 32.59 38.58 35.53
CA GLU A 39 33.12 37.27 35.18
C GLU A 39 32.08 36.44 34.43
N PHE A 40 30.88 36.97 34.22
CA PHE A 40 29.76 36.26 33.62
C PHE A 40 30.01 35.95 32.14
N GLU A 41 29.89 34.68 31.79
CA GLU A 41 29.96 34.20 30.42
C GLU A 41 28.55 33.89 29.88
N PRO A 42 28.11 34.57 28.81
CA PRO A 42 26.83 34.26 28.19
C PRO A 42 26.86 32.85 27.59
N LYS A 43 25.73 32.16 27.69
CA LYS A 43 25.55 30.83 27.12
C LYS A 43 25.79 30.86 25.61
N GLN A 44 26.58 29.90 25.10
CA GLN A 44 26.87 29.86 23.68
C GLN A 44 25.58 29.66 22.86
N PRO A 45 25.42 30.39 21.73
CA PRO A 45 24.19 30.39 20.94
C PRO A 45 23.83 29.03 20.33
N GLN A 46 24.76 28.07 20.32
CA GLN A 46 24.49 26.69 19.87
C GLN A 46 23.73 25.84 20.90
N LEU A 47 23.70 26.24 22.17
CA LEU A 47 22.98 25.53 23.25
C LEU A 47 21.55 26.02 23.44
N GLU A 48 21.10 26.99 22.62
CA GLU A 48 19.71 27.47 22.56
C GLU A 48 19.25 27.52 21.11
N PRO A 49 18.78 26.37 20.56
CA PRO A 49 18.21 26.33 19.22
C PRO A 49 17.11 27.39 19.11
N LYS A 50 17.28 28.32 18.16
CA LYS A 50 16.25 29.33 17.89
C LYS A 50 14.95 28.62 17.51
N PRO A 51 13.79 29.07 18.00
CA PRO A 51 12.51 28.55 17.54
C PRO A 51 12.44 28.73 16.02
N MET A 52 12.35 27.64 15.28
CA MET A 52 11.95 27.71 13.88
C MET A 52 10.47 28.06 13.85
N ASN A 53 10.14 29.19 13.24
CA ASN A 53 8.76 29.51 12.93
C ASN A 53 8.19 28.45 11.99
N GLY A 54 6.89 28.17 12.13
CA GLY A 54 6.19 27.30 11.20
C GLY A 54 6.33 27.83 9.77
N ASP A 55 6.49 26.91 8.82
CA ASP A 55 6.61 27.24 7.41
C ASP A 55 5.39 28.02 6.91
N ALA A 56 5.62 29.22 6.39
CA ALA A 56 4.58 30.15 5.95
C ALA A 56 3.82 29.66 4.70
N ILE A 57 4.34 28.65 3.98
CA ILE A 57 3.66 28.05 2.82
C ILE A 57 2.91 26.75 3.15
N SER A 58 2.97 26.25 4.39
CA SER A 58 2.31 25.00 4.76
C SER A 58 0.83 25.20 5.12
N LEU A 59 -0.04 24.31 4.63
CA LEU A 59 -1.44 24.24 5.05
C LEU A 59 -1.55 23.50 6.39
N ARG A 60 -2.05 24.20 7.42
CA ARG A 60 -2.28 23.63 8.77
C ARG A 60 -3.19 22.39 8.76
N ASN A 61 -4.21 22.40 7.90
CA ASN A 61 -5.15 21.31 7.74
C ASN A 61 -5.14 20.85 6.29
N ILE A 62 -4.14 20.05 5.92
CA ILE A 62 -4.11 19.42 4.60
C ILE A 62 -5.25 18.42 4.51
N ARG A 63 -5.90 18.34 3.35
CA ARG A 63 -6.79 17.22 3.06
C ARG A 63 -5.92 15.97 2.93
N PRO A 64 -6.16 14.91 3.73
CA PRO A 64 -5.50 13.64 3.51
C PRO A 64 -5.77 13.16 2.09
N ASP A 65 -4.79 12.45 1.52
CA ASP A 65 -5.00 11.85 0.22
C ASP A 65 -6.14 10.83 0.28
N ARG A 66 -6.92 10.72 -0.80
CA ARG A 66 -7.99 9.74 -0.89
C ARG A 66 -7.37 8.41 -1.33
N GLU A 67 -7.67 7.34 -0.60
CA GLU A 67 -7.36 5.99 -1.09
C GLU A 67 -8.28 5.65 -2.28
N ALA A 68 -7.69 5.44 -3.46
CA ALA A 68 -8.43 5.05 -4.64
C ALA A 68 -8.87 3.57 -4.52
N PRO A 69 -10.11 3.23 -4.90
CA PRO A 69 -10.54 1.83 -4.91
C PRO A 69 -9.68 1.02 -5.89
N ALA A 70 -9.37 -0.21 -5.53
CA ALA A 70 -8.64 -1.12 -6.41
C ALA A 70 -9.46 -1.42 -7.68
N VAL A 71 -8.80 -1.34 -8.84
CA VAL A 71 -9.43 -1.48 -10.16
C VAL A 71 -9.01 -2.81 -10.81
N LEU A 72 -9.78 -3.25 -11.80
CA LEU A 72 -9.45 -4.38 -12.65
C LEU A 72 -8.30 -4.03 -13.62
N GLY A 73 -7.33 -4.93 -13.74
CA GLY A 73 -6.34 -4.95 -14.82
C GLY A 73 -6.81 -5.83 -15.98
N MET A 74 -6.68 -5.33 -17.20
CA MET A 74 -7.03 -6.08 -18.41
C MET A 74 -5.89 -7.02 -18.79
N ILE A 75 -6.19 -8.32 -18.85
CA ILE A 75 -5.25 -9.35 -19.29
C ILE A 75 -5.23 -9.32 -20.84
N PRO A 76 -4.05 -9.41 -21.47
CA PRO A 76 -3.93 -9.63 -22.90
C PRO A 76 -4.80 -10.78 -23.42
N GLU A 77 -5.16 -10.72 -24.71
CA GLU A 77 -5.89 -11.80 -25.36
C GLU A 77 -5.14 -13.13 -25.23
N ASN A 78 -5.88 -14.18 -24.89
CA ASN A 78 -5.33 -15.52 -24.63
C ASN A 78 -4.18 -15.51 -23.61
N GLY A 79 -4.22 -14.60 -22.64
CA GLY A 79 -3.15 -14.42 -21.66
C GLY A 79 -3.02 -15.54 -20.63
N PHE A 80 -3.88 -16.56 -20.64
CA PHE A 80 -3.72 -17.75 -19.80
C PHE A 80 -3.01 -18.86 -20.56
N GLU A 81 -2.16 -19.64 -19.89
CA GLU A 81 -1.47 -20.79 -20.47
C GLU A 81 -1.44 -21.95 -19.48
N THR A 82 -1.86 -23.14 -19.90
CA THR A 82 -1.72 -24.36 -19.08
C THR A 82 -0.26 -24.78 -19.00
N TYR A 83 0.18 -25.29 -17.84
CA TYR A 83 1.58 -25.72 -17.68
C TYR A 83 1.90 -27.04 -18.42
N ALA A 84 1.34 -28.16 -17.96
CA ALA A 84 1.63 -29.50 -18.47
C ALA A 84 0.36 -30.37 -18.46
N SER A 85 0.30 -31.42 -19.30
CA SER A 85 -0.82 -32.38 -19.28
C SER A 85 -1.06 -32.92 -17.86
N GLY A 86 -2.32 -32.98 -17.45
CA GLY A 86 -2.74 -33.36 -16.09
C GLY A 86 -2.51 -32.28 -15.02
N SER A 87 -1.89 -31.14 -15.35
CA SER A 87 -1.64 -30.07 -14.40
C SER A 87 -2.85 -29.16 -14.19
N ARG A 88 -2.92 -28.57 -13.00
CA ARG A 88 -3.89 -27.55 -12.58
C ARG A 88 -3.30 -26.15 -12.57
N VAL A 89 -2.01 -26.01 -12.90
CA VAL A 89 -1.32 -24.73 -12.87
C VAL A 89 -1.61 -23.99 -14.17
N ILE A 90 -2.03 -22.73 -14.01
CA ILE A 90 -2.24 -21.78 -15.09
C ILE A 90 -1.26 -20.63 -14.92
N ASN A 91 -0.41 -20.44 -15.91
CA ASN A 91 0.39 -19.22 -16.07
C ASN A 91 -0.47 -18.12 -16.67
N VAL A 92 -0.22 -16.87 -16.26
CA VAL A 92 -0.88 -15.69 -16.79
C VAL A 92 0.19 -14.70 -17.25
N SER A 93 0.15 -14.37 -18.53
CA SER A 93 0.95 -13.31 -19.14
C SER A 93 0.23 -11.98 -19.00
N PHE A 94 0.73 -11.13 -18.12
CA PHE A 94 0.22 -9.77 -17.93
C PHE A 94 1.39 -8.83 -17.62
N PRO A 95 2.01 -8.25 -18.67
CA PRO A 95 3.14 -7.34 -18.51
C PRO A 95 2.83 -6.16 -17.60
N GLY A 96 3.68 -5.93 -16.60
CA GLY A 96 3.53 -4.81 -15.67
C GLY A 96 2.32 -4.91 -14.74
N HIS A 97 1.86 -6.12 -14.42
CA HIS A 97 0.60 -6.34 -13.69
C HIS A 97 0.49 -5.65 -12.32
N GLY A 98 1.61 -5.37 -11.64
CA GLY A 98 1.63 -4.66 -10.35
C GLY A 98 0.91 -5.36 -9.19
N LEU A 99 0.52 -6.62 -9.38
CA LEU A 99 -0.21 -7.43 -8.38
C LEU A 99 0.70 -7.96 -7.29
N THR A 100 0.14 -8.15 -6.10
CA THR A 100 0.88 -8.59 -4.91
C THR A 100 0.89 -10.11 -4.79
N ASN A 101 2.09 -10.68 -4.59
CA ASN A 101 2.28 -12.12 -4.39
C ASN A 101 1.47 -12.66 -3.19
N GLY A 102 0.83 -13.81 -3.33
CA GLY A 102 0.01 -14.45 -2.31
C GLY A 102 -1.37 -13.82 -2.10
N THR A 103 -1.67 -12.68 -2.75
CA THR A 103 -2.97 -12.04 -2.64
C THR A 103 -4.00 -12.78 -3.50
N THR A 104 -5.24 -12.86 -3.00
CA THR A 104 -6.35 -13.47 -3.73
C THR A 104 -6.99 -12.45 -4.65
N TYR A 105 -7.00 -12.75 -5.95
CA TYR A 105 -7.65 -11.95 -6.97
C TYR A 105 -8.71 -12.77 -7.70
N ARG A 106 -9.72 -12.07 -8.23
CA ARG A 106 -10.76 -12.68 -9.04
C ARG A 106 -10.50 -12.42 -10.53
N PHE A 107 -10.52 -13.49 -11.31
CA PHE A 107 -10.52 -13.43 -12.76
C PHE A 107 -11.94 -13.28 -13.29
N ARG A 108 -12.06 -12.56 -14.40
CA ARG A 108 -13.32 -12.28 -15.07
C ARG A 108 -13.08 -12.35 -16.57
N GLY A 109 -14.08 -12.81 -17.33
CA GLY A 109 -14.07 -12.73 -18.79
C GLY A 109 -14.49 -11.34 -19.27
N GLN A 110 -14.88 -11.27 -20.54
CA GLN A 110 -15.29 -10.03 -21.18
C GLN A 110 -16.47 -9.37 -20.43
N PRO A 111 -16.45 -8.03 -20.26
CA PRO A 111 -17.62 -7.29 -19.83
C PRO A 111 -18.83 -7.58 -20.73
N THR A 112 -19.95 -7.87 -20.12
CA THR A 112 -21.20 -8.20 -20.80
C THR A 112 -22.38 -7.59 -20.06
N THR A 113 -23.59 -7.85 -20.55
CA THR A 113 -24.82 -7.59 -19.81
C THR A 113 -25.49 -8.89 -19.43
N ALA A 114 -26.06 -8.94 -18.23
CA ALA A 114 -26.86 -10.07 -17.77
C ALA A 114 -28.27 -9.59 -17.42
N PRO A 115 -29.28 -10.48 -17.48
CA PRO A 115 -30.53 -10.26 -16.79
C PRO A 115 -30.30 -9.89 -15.32
N GLY A 116 -30.93 -8.82 -14.83
CA GLY A 116 -30.91 -8.52 -13.39
C GLY A 116 -31.45 -9.71 -12.58
N THR A 117 -30.74 -10.11 -11.53
CA THR A 117 -31.22 -11.16 -10.62
C THR A 117 -32.48 -10.68 -9.91
N GLY A 118 -33.60 -11.39 -10.07
CA GLY A 118 -34.86 -11.09 -9.38
C GLY A 118 -35.81 -10.13 -10.09
N THR A 119 -35.52 -9.71 -11.33
CA THR A 119 -36.47 -8.92 -12.13
C THR A 119 -37.40 -9.84 -12.96
N PRO A 120 -38.73 -9.64 -12.91
CA PRO A 120 -39.68 -10.36 -13.75
C PRO A 120 -39.36 -10.21 -15.25
N PRO A 121 -39.71 -11.21 -16.09
CA PRO A 121 -39.62 -11.08 -17.54
C PRO A 121 -40.42 -9.87 -18.04
N ASP A 122 -39.85 -9.12 -18.97
CA ASP A 122 -40.61 -8.14 -19.74
C ASP A 122 -41.61 -8.91 -20.64
N PRO A 123 -42.93 -8.72 -20.47
CA PRO A 123 -43.95 -9.48 -21.19
C PRO A 123 -44.02 -9.14 -22.69
N VAL A 124 -43.35 -8.08 -23.16
CA VAL A 124 -43.32 -7.67 -24.58
C VAL A 124 -42.10 -8.21 -25.31
N THR A 125 -40.95 -8.28 -24.65
CA THR A 125 -39.68 -8.70 -25.27
C THR A 125 -39.24 -10.11 -24.89
N GLY A 126 -39.83 -10.71 -23.84
CA GLY A 126 -39.49 -12.06 -23.36
C GLY A 126 -38.11 -12.15 -22.69
N VAL A 127 -37.44 -11.01 -22.46
CA VAL A 127 -36.13 -10.94 -21.79
C VAL A 127 -36.33 -10.65 -20.30
N ASN A 128 -35.58 -11.35 -19.44
CA ASN A 128 -35.63 -11.16 -17.99
C ASN A 128 -35.02 -9.80 -17.58
N GLY A 129 -35.86 -8.87 -17.11
CA GLY A 129 -35.44 -7.64 -16.44
C GLY A 129 -34.63 -6.63 -17.25
N ASN A 130 -34.31 -5.51 -16.60
CA ASN A 130 -33.38 -4.51 -17.15
C ASN A 130 -31.96 -5.10 -17.17
N SER A 131 -31.26 -4.95 -18.30
CA SER A 131 -29.88 -5.41 -18.45
C SER A 131 -28.97 -4.71 -17.44
N VAL A 132 -28.26 -5.50 -16.62
CA VAL A 132 -27.24 -5.00 -15.69
C VAL A 132 -25.86 -5.36 -16.20
N PHE A 133 -24.87 -4.55 -15.84
CA PHE A 133 -23.47 -4.83 -16.12
C PHE A 133 -23.05 -6.14 -15.44
N ALA A 134 -22.37 -7.01 -16.19
CA ALA A 134 -21.85 -8.29 -15.72
C ALA A 134 -20.52 -8.60 -16.40
N PHE A 135 -19.90 -9.70 -15.99
CA PHE A 135 -18.75 -10.28 -16.69
C PHE A 135 -19.11 -11.69 -17.13
N SER A 136 -18.71 -12.06 -18.35
CA SER A 136 -18.71 -13.46 -18.76
C SER A 136 -17.63 -14.22 -18.00
N ASN A 137 -17.63 -15.54 -18.14
CA ASN A 137 -16.44 -16.33 -17.83
C ASN A 137 -15.40 -16.15 -18.95
N PRO A 138 -14.09 -16.34 -18.67
CA PRO A 138 -13.10 -16.63 -19.70
C PRO A 138 -13.57 -17.78 -20.61
N GLN A 139 -13.02 -17.88 -21.81
CA GLN A 139 -13.31 -19.02 -22.68
C GLN A 139 -12.66 -20.30 -22.14
N ASP A 140 -13.35 -21.43 -22.31
CA ASP A 140 -12.80 -22.74 -22.00
C ASP A 140 -11.59 -23.02 -22.89
N PHE A 141 -10.54 -23.61 -22.35
CA PHE A 141 -9.35 -23.99 -23.12
C PHE A 141 -8.62 -25.16 -22.48
N ASP A 142 -8.05 -26.03 -23.30
CA ASP A 142 -7.20 -27.17 -22.89
C ASP A 142 -7.78 -28.04 -21.74
N GLY A 143 -9.11 -28.20 -21.68
CA GLY A 143 -9.78 -28.96 -20.62
C GLY A 143 -10.02 -28.20 -19.31
N ILE A 144 -9.65 -26.92 -19.25
CA ILE A 144 -9.96 -26.00 -18.15
C ILE A 144 -11.20 -25.19 -18.50
N THR A 145 -12.21 -25.23 -17.62
CA THR A 145 -13.43 -24.44 -17.81
C THR A 145 -13.22 -22.99 -17.35
N GLY A 146 -13.71 -22.04 -18.13
CA GLY A 146 -13.67 -20.63 -17.78
C GLY A 146 -14.42 -20.31 -16.49
N SER A 147 -15.48 -21.06 -16.19
CA SER A 147 -16.23 -20.90 -14.93
C SER A 147 -15.39 -21.21 -13.69
N ASN A 148 -14.49 -22.18 -13.80
CA ASN A 148 -13.54 -22.53 -12.74
C ASN A 148 -12.47 -21.43 -12.60
N ILE A 149 -11.99 -20.85 -13.70
CA ILE A 149 -11.07 -19.68 -13.67
C ILE A 149 -11.77 -18.45 -13.03
N ALA A 150 -13.03 -18.19 -13.37
CA ALA A 150 -13.80 -17.05 -12.89
C ALA A 150 -14.52 -17.26 -11.55
N LYS A 151 -14.11 -18.27 -10.77
CA LYS A 151 -14.78 -18.62 -9.51
C LYS A 151 -14.89 -17.39 -8.59
N ALA A 152 -16.03 -17.29 -7.90
CA ALA A 152 -16.37 -16.07 -7.16
C ALA A 152 -15.40 -15.74 -6.03
N ALA A 153 -14.81 -16.77 -5.41
CA ALA A 153 -13.81 -16.64 -4.35
C ALA A 153 -12.45 -16.13 -4.84
N GLY A 154 -12.16 -16.20 -6.15
CA GLY A 154 -10.86 -15.86 -6.71
C GLY A 154 -9.75 -16.84 -6.30
N TYR A 155 -8.53 -16.60 -6.78
CA TYR A 155 -7.36 -17.44 -6.50
C TYR A 155 -6.24 -16.60 -5.89
N ALA A 156 -5.56 -17.18 -4.90
CA ALA A 156 -4.25 -16.69 -4.49
C ALA A 156 -3.27 -16.87 -5.66
N ILE A 157 -2.64 -15.78 -6.08
CA ILE A 157 -1.65 -15.82 -7.15
C ILE A 157 -0.24 -15.93 -6.57
N THR A 158 0.65 -16.52 -7.34
CA THR A 158 2.10 -16.44 -7.11
C THR A 158 2.73 -15.67 -8.27
N THR A 159 3.39 -14.54 -8.00
CA THR A 159 4.05 -13.75 -9.06
C THR A 159 5.22 -14.50 -9.67
N GLY A 160 5.59 -14.27 -10.92
CA GLY A 160 6.58 -15.09 -11.63
C GLY A 160 5.95 -16.24 -12.43
N LEU A 161 6.72 -16.73 -13.39
CA LEU A 161 6.32 -17.77 -14.32
C LEU A 161 6.52 -19.15 -13.71
N TYR A 162 5.56 -20.06 -13.82
CA TYR A 162 5.73 -21.47 -13.43
C TYR A 162 6.26 -22.29 -14.62
N VAL A 163 7.44 -22.87 -14.47
CA VAL A 163 8.21 -23.55 -15.53
C VAL A 163 9.15 -24.57 -14.88
N ASP A 164 9.35 -25.72 -15.51
CA ASP A 164 10.21 -26.81 -15.02
C ASP A 164 9.89 -27.22 -13.56
N ASP A 165 8.59 -27.37 -13.27
CA ASP A 165 8.00 -27.70 -11.96
C ASP A 165 8.38 -26.72 -10.83
N ALA A 166 8.85 -25.53 -11.20
CA ALA A 166 9.31 -24.52 -10.27
C ALA A 166 8.82 -23.11 -10.66
N ARG A 167 8.90 -22.20 -9.70
CA ARG A 167 8.66 -20.77 -9.94
C ARG A 167 9.95 -20.13 -10.45
N ASN A 168 9.90 -19.53 -11.64
CA ASN A 168 10.90 -18.60 -12.12
C ASN A 168 10.68 -17.21 -11.50
N THR A 169 11.68 -16.75 -10.77
CA THR A 169 11.66 -15.49 -10.01
C THR A 169 12.58 -14.41 -10.59
N SER A 170 12.98 -14.50 -11.85
CA SER A 170 13.71 -13.39 -12.48
C SER A 170 12.89 -12.11 -12.45
N ASP A 171 13.53 -10.94 -12.40
CA ASP A 171 12.83 -9.65 -12.39
C ASP A 171 11.84 -9.53 -13.56
N TYR A 172 12.24 -10.04 -14.74
CA TYR A 172 11.36 -10.13 -15.90
C TYR A 172 10.15 -11.02 -15.64
N SER A 173 10.35 -12.20 -15.05
CA SER A 173 9.24 -13.13 -14.77
C SER A 173 8.27 -12.55 -13.74
N VAL A 174 8.79 -11.98 -12.65
CA VAL A 174 7.99 -11.42 -11.56
C VAL A 174 7.22 -10.18 -11.99
N ALA A 175 7.73 -9.39 -12.94
CA ALA A 175 7.05 -8.20 -13.44
C ALA A 175 5.99 -8.48 -14.51
N ASN A 176 6.10 -9.59 -15.25
CA ASN A 176 5.28 -9.83 -16.44
C ASN A 176 4.37 -11.06 -16.35
N PHE A 177 4.59 -11.93 -15.38
CA PHE A 177 3.83 -13.17 -15.23
C PHE A 177 3.45 -13.41 -13.79
N PHE A 178 2.38 -14.17 -13.62
CA PHE A 178 2.04 -14.81 -12.36
C PHE A 178 1.31 -16.11 -12.67
N HIS A 179 1.16 -16.97 -11.69
CA HIS A 179 0.44 -18.23 -11.85
C HIS A 179 -0.46 -18.52 -10.67
N PHE A 180 -1.44 -19.37 -10.89
CA PHE A 180 -2.34 -19.88 -9.87
C PHE A 180 -2.71 -21.33 -10.18
N THR A 181 -3.33 -22.00 -9.21
CA THR A 181 -3.79 -23.38 -9.37
C THR A 181 -5.32 -23.39 -9.31
N VAL A 182 -5.96 -23.88 -10.37
CA VAL A 182 -7.42 -24.02 -10.41
C VAL A 182 -7.92 -25.08 -9.42
N ASP A 183 -9.17 -24.98 -8.94
CA ASP A 183 -9.73 -25.86 -7.90
C ASP A 183 -10.13 -27.24 -8.42
N THR A 184 -10.55 -27.31 -9.68
CA THR A 184 -10.87 -28.52 -10.43
C THR A 184 -10.25 -28.44 -11.82
N ASP A 185 -10.60 -29.39 -12.69
CA ASP A 185 -10.12 -29.51 -14.07
C ASP A 185 -8.61 -29.81 -14.14
N THR A 186 -8.15 -30.32 -15.28
CA THR A 186 -6.72 -30.50 -15.54
C THR A 186 -6.45 -30.24 -17.01
N ALA A 187 -5.30 -29.67 -17.30
CA ALA A 187 -4.84 -29.46 -18.66
C ALA A 187 -4.85 -30.78 -19.44
N THR A 188 -5.41 -30.78 -20.64
CA THR A 188 -5.47 -31.97 -21.49
C THR A 188 -4.10 -32.22 -22.13
N LYS A 189 -3.52 -31.18 -22.74
CA LYS A 189 -2.20 -31.22 -23.38
C LYS A 189 -1.13 -30.52 -22.55
N GLY A 190 -1.43 -29.37 -21.95
CA GLY A 190 -0.41 -28.46 -21.39
C GLY A 190 0.29 -27.64 -22.47
N GLY A 191 0.84 -26.49 -22.08
CA GLY A 191 1.48 -25.52 -22.98
C GLY A 191 0.53 -24.86 -23.97
N VAL A 192 -0.77 -24.80 -23.64
CA VAL A 192 -1.80 -24.23 -24.53
C VAL A 192 -2.27 -22.90 -23.97
N SER A 193 -2.11 -21.84 -24.78
CA SER A 193 -2.64 -20.52 -24.46
C SER A 193 -4.15 -20.43 -24.75
N GLY A 194 -4.89 -19.68 -23.94
CA GLY A 194 -6.34 -19.54 -24.07
C GLY A 194 -6.97 -18.58 -23.07
N GLY A 195 -8.28 -18.75 -22.86
CA GLY A 195 -9.12 -17.85 -22.05
C GLY A 195 -9.79 -16.72 -22.85
N GLY A 196 -9.37 -16.49 -24.08
CA GLY A 196 -10.05 -15.58 -25.01
C GLY A 196 -9.73 -14.11 -24.81
N ILE A 197 -10.60 -13.27 -25.37
CA ILE A 197 -10.52 -11.81 -25.31
C ILE A 197 -11.19 -11.23 -24.07
N GLY A 198 -10.77 -10.03 -23.68
CA GLY A 198 -11.48 -9.22 -22.68
C GLY A 198 -11.37 -9.76 -21.26
N CYS A 199 -10.43 -10.67 -20.98
CA CYS A 199 -10.21 -11.15 -19.63
C CYS A 199 -9.60 -10.07 -18.73
N SER A 200 -9.92 -10.13 -17.44
CA SER A 200 -9.40 -9.20 -16.45
C SER A 200 -9.17 -9.88 -15.10
N VAL A 201 -8.34 -9.25 -14.29
CA VAL A 201 -8.01 -9.67 -12.93
C VAL A 201 -8.07 -8.46 -12.01
N GLY A 202 -8.55 -8.64 -10.78
CA GLY A 202 -8.51 -7.59 -9.77
C GLY A 202 -9.16 -8.04 -8.46
N PRO A 203 -9.54 -7.09 -7.59
CA PRO A 203 -10.10 -7.45 -6.29
C PRO A 203 -11.39 -8.26 -6.44
N ILE A 204 -11.65 -9.13 -5.46
CA ILE A 204 -12.85 -9.99 -5.44
C ILE A 204 -14.12 -9.13 -5.51
N THR A 205 -14.15 -8.08 -4.71
CA THR A 205 -15.22 -7.08 -4.65
C THR A 205 -14.79 -5.81 -5.34
N LEU A 206 -15.62 -5.33 -6.27
CA LEU A 206 -15.45 -4.02 -6.89
C LEU A 206 -16.29 -3.03 -6.09
N SER A 207 -15.65 -1.98 -5.57
CA SER A 207 -16.33 -0.84 -4.97
C SER A 207 -16.36 0.35 -5.94
N ALA A 208 -17.42 1.15 -5.86
CA ALA A 208 -17.56 2.41 -6.57
C ALA A 208 -16.94 3.57 -5.78
#